data_AF-A0A6L7WTM6-F1
#
_entry.id   AF-A0A6L7WTM6-F1
#
_cell.length_a   1.000
_cell.length_b   1.000
_cell.length_c   1.000
_cell.angle_alpha   90.00
_cell.angle_beta   90.00
_cell.angle_gamma   90.00
#
_symmetry.space_group_name_H-M   'P 1'
#
loop_
_entity.id
_entity.type
_entity.pdbx_description
1 polymer ?
#
loop_
_entity_poly.entity_id
_entity_poly.type
_entity_poly.pdbx_seq_one_letter_code
_entity_poly.pdbx_strand_id
1 'polypeptide(L)'
;MSFAEAAIGASDHYGRAELVTLAVRDAVPVFLDRRRVELIDNGLPSAPYHHEALALDIGAAIDLVNRVRRSVAEHARAALSTLRAHCRAAC
;
A
#
# COMPACT_ATOMS: atom_id res chain seq x y z
N MET A 1 -28.91 9.95 0.42
CA MET A 1 -28.00 11.07 0.14
C MET A 1 -26.61 10.46 -0.01
N SER A 2 -26.01 10.58 -1.19
CA SER A 2 -24.76 9.90 -1.58
C SER A 2 -23.56 10.80 -1.24
N PHE A 3 -22.40 10.21 -0.95
CA PHE A 3 -21.16 11.00 -0.92
C PHE A 3 -20.74 11.26 -2.37
N ALA A 4 -20.36 12.50 -2.70
CA ALA A 4 -20.08 12.87 -4.09
C ALA A 4 -18.69 12.38 -4.53
N GLU A 5 -17.71 12.42 -3.62
CA GLU A 5 -16.31 12.13 -3.89
C GLU A 5 -15.62 11.55 -2.64
N ALA A 6 -14.60 10.70 -2.87
CA ALA A 6 -13.73 10.18 -1.83
C ALA A 6 -12.26 10.29 -2.25
N ALA A 7 -11.39 10.58 -1.29
CA ALA A 7 -9.95 10.67 -1.45
C ALA A 7 -9.26 9.65 -0.53
N ILE A 8 -8.21 9.01 -1.06
CA ILE A 8 -7.36 8.09 -0.31
C ILE A 8 -5.96 8.72 -0.23
N GLY A 9 -5.52 9.05 0.97
CA GLY A 9 -4.14 9.42 1.27
C GLY A 9 -3.32 8.16 1.61
N ALA A 10 -2.05 8.18 1.23
CA ALA A 10 -1.11 7.08 1.51
C ALA A 10 0.20 7.64 2.07
N SER A 11 0.76 6.94 3.05
CA SER A 11 2.11 7.13 3.56
C SER A 11 2.76 5.77 3.74
N ASP A 12 3.88 5.52 3.08
CA ASP A 12 4.60 4.25 3.17
C ASP A 12 5.98 4.40 3.81
N HIS A 13 6.41 3.33 4.48
CA HIS A 13 7.74 3.22 5.05
C HIS A 13 8.09 1.75 5.28
N TYR A 14 9.27 1.33 4.82
CA TYR A 14 9.86 0.01 5.11
C TYR A 14 8.89 -1.17 4.95
N GLY A 15 8.27 -1.30 3.78
CA GLY A 15 7.42 -2.46 3.48
C GLY A 15 6.02 -2.40 4.05
N ARG A 16 5.58 -1.24 4.54
CA ARG A 16 4.24 -1.01 5.07
C ARG A 16 3.68 0.31 4.56
N ALA A 17 2.36 0.38 4.39
CA ALA A 17 1.64 1.63 4.15
C ALA A 17 0.55 1.87 5.21
N GLU A 18 0.36 3.14 5.56
CA GLU A 18 -0.84 3.67 6.21
C GLU A 18 -1.69 4.35 5.14
N LEU A 19 -2.94 3.90 5.03
CA LEU A 19 -3.92 4.42 4.08
C LEU A 19 -5.06 5.07 4.87
N VAL A 20 -5.45 6.29 4.49
CA VAL A 20 -6.56 7.03 5.12
C VAL A 20 -7.54 7.43 4.04
N THR A 21 -8.81 7.14 4.26
CA THR A 21 -9.90 7.47 3.34
C THR A 21 -10.78 8.55 3.95
N LEU A 22 -10.99 9.62 3.19
CA LEU A 22 -11.95 10.68 3.48
C LEU A 22 -13.00 10.71 2.37
N ALA A 23 -14.24 11.05 2.69
CA ALA A 23 -15.26 11.43 1.72
C ALA A 23 -15.73 12.86 1.94
N VAL A 24 -16.44 13.42 0.96
CA VAL A 24 -17.05 14.76 1.08
C VAL A 24 -18.56 14.62 1.22
N ARG A 25 -19.11 15.22 2.27
CA ARG A 25 -20.56 15.36 2.50
C ARG A 25 -20.86 16.81 2.82
N ASP A 26 -21.74 17.44 2.03
CA ASP A 26 -22.12 18.85 2.19
C ASP A 26 -20.91 19.81 2.27
N ALA A 27 -19.91 19.58 1.40
CA ALA A 27 -18.62 20.29 1.36
C ALA A 27 -17.73 20.13 2.62
N VAL A 28 -18.06 19.19 3.51
CA VAL A 28 -17.26 18.86 4.70
C VAL A 28 -16.57 17.51 4.52
N PRO A 29 -15.25 17.42 4.78
CA PRO A 29 -14.54 16.14 4.81
C PRO A 29 -15.02 15.26 5.98
N VAL A 30 -15.33 14.01 5.69
CA VAL A 30 -15.76 12.99 6.65
C VAL A 30 -14.77 11.84 6.60
N PHE A 31 -14.23 11.45 7.76
CA PHE A 31 -13.40 10.27 7.88
C PHE A 31 -14.23 9.01 7.62
N LEU A 32 -13.73 8.14 6.73
CA LEU A 32 -14.38 6.87 6.42
C LEU A 32 -13.61 5.68 7.00
N ASP A 33 -12.30 5.64 6.75
CA ASP A 33 -11.53 4.43 6.98
C ASP A 33 -10.04 4.73 7.16
N ARG A 34 -9.36 3.89 7.94
CA ARG A 34 -7.90 3.88 8.07
C ARG A 34 -7.42 2.45 8.09
N ARG A 35 -6.46 2.13 7.22
CA ARG A 35 -5.86 0.81 7.15
C ARG A 35 -4.36 0.88 7.24
N ARG A 36 -3.81 -0.02 8.04
CA ARG A 36 -2.41 -0.40 7.94
C ARG A 36 -2.31 -1.60 7.01
N VAL A 37 -1.41 -1.54 6.05
CA VAL A 37 -1.21 -2.58 5.03
C VAL A 37 0.25 -2.99 5.04
N GLU A 38 0.51 -4.27 5.23
CA GLU A 38 1.82 -4.86 4.97
C GLU A 38 1.95 -5.03 3.45
N LEU A 39 3.06 -4.54 2.88
CA LEU A 39 3.28 -4.51 1.43
C LEU A 39 4.19 -5.64 0.95
N ILE A 40 4.78 -6.40 1.86
CA ILE A 40 5.80 -7.38 1.53
C ILE A 40 5.36 -8.74 2.06
N ASP A 41 5.49 -9.77 1.22
CA ASP A 41 5.21 -11.15 1.58
C ASP A 41 6.08 -11.60 2.74
N ASN A 42 5.49 -12.44 3.59
CA ASN A 42 6.23 -13.07 4.69
C ASN A 42 7.47 -13.78 4.16
N GLY A 43 8.63 -13.47 4.74
CA GLY A 43 9.92 -14.05 4.37
C GLY A 43 10.73 -13.23 3.36
N LEU A 44 10.19 -12.13 2.83
CA LEU A 44 10.96 -11.16 2.06
C LEU A 44 11.42 -9.99 2.96
N PRO A 45 12.63 -9.45 2.74
CA PRO A 45 13.15 -8.34 3.53
C PRO A 45 12.52 -7.01 3.12
N SER A 46 12.39 -6.08 4.07
CA SER A 46 11.83 -4.75 3.86
C SER A 46 12.79 -3.75 3.22
N ALA A 47 14.08 -4.05 3.27
CA ALA A 47 15.17 -3.17 2.85
C ALA A 47 16.26 -3.97 2.10
N PRO A 48 15.90 -4.74 1.06
CA PRO A 48 16.77 -5.77 0.46
C PRO A 48 18.13 -5.22 0.02
N TYR A 49 18.19 -3.99 -0.48
CA TYR A 49 19.42 -3.38 -1.00
C TYR A 49 20.31 -2.75 0.09
N HIS A 50 19.80 -2.57 1.31
CA HIS A 50 20.56 -1.99 2.43
C HIS A 50 21.35 -3.04 3.22
N HIS A 51 20.88 -4.29 3.25
CA HIS A 51 21.48 -5.33 4.09
C HIS A 51 21.69 -6.64 3.31
N GLU A 52 20.61 -7.27 2.87
CA GLU A 52 20.64 -8.65 2.39
C GLU A 52 21.38 -8.78 1.05
N ALA A 53 21.13 -7.86 0.11
CA ALA A 53 21.74 -7.88 -1.20
C ALA A 53 23.26 -7.63 -1.17
N LEU A 54 23.78 -7.02 -0.11
CA LEU A 54 25.22 -6.74 0.00
C LEU A 54 26.07 -8.01 0.15
N ALA A 55 25.47 -9.10 0.61
CA ALA A 55 26.12 -10.40 0.79
C ALA A 55 25.92 -11.34 -0.40
N LEU A 56 25.21 -10.91 -1.45
CA LEU A 56 24.87 -11.71 -2.62
C LEU A 56 25.73 -11.33 -3.82
N ASP A 57 25.88 -12.25 -4.77
CA ASP A 57 26.32 -11.87 -6.10
C ASP A 57 25.28 -10.95 -6.77
N ILE A 58 25.72 -10.19 -7.79
CA ILE A 58 24.88 -9.17 -8.42
C ILE A 58 23.59 -9.72 -9.03
N GLY A 59 23.61 -10.96 -9.54
CA GLY A 59 22.43 -11.60 -10.12
C GLY A 59 21.41 -11.92 -9.02
N ALA A 60 21.85 -12.59 -7.96
CA ALA A 60 21.01 -12.91 -6.81
C ALA A 60 20.49 -11.66 -6.09
N ALA A 61 21.28 -10.59 -6.00
CA ALA A 61 20.87 -9.30 -5.46
C ALA A 61 19.73 -8.67 -6.27
N ILE A 62 19.86 -8.63 -7.60
CA ILE A 62 18.83 -8.12 -8.51
C ILE A 62 17.54 -8.94 -8.36
N ASP A 63 17.65 -10.27 -8.33
CA ASP A 63 16.49 -11.16 -8.18
C ASP A 63 15.76 -10.91 -6.85
N LEU A 64 16.50 -10.76 -5.74
CA LEU A 64 15.92 -10.45 -4.44
C LEU A 64 15.13 -9.13 -4.47
N VAL A 65 15.75 -8.06 -4.99
CA VAL A 65 15.10 -6.74 -5.10
C VAL A 65 13.85 -6.82 -5.98
N ASN A 66 13.90 -7.55 -7.09
CA ASN A 66 12.76 -7.72 -7.98
C ASN A 66 11.61 -8.49 -7.34
N ARG A 67 11.88 -9.51 -6.52
CA ARG A 67 10.84 -10.20 -5.74
C ARG A 67 10.16 -9.25 -4.75
N VAL A 68 10.93 -8.47 -4.01
CA VAL A 68 10.38 -7.46 -3.07
C VAL A 68 9.53 -6.43 -3.81
N ARG A 69 10.02 -5.89 -4.93
CA ARG A 69 9.26 -4.93 -5.76
C ARG A 69 7.94 -5.50 -6.27
N ARG A 70 7.94 -6.76 -6.70
CA ARG A 70 6.72 -7.44 -7.17
C ARG A 70 5.72 -7.56 -6.03
N SER A 71 6.16 -8.04 -4.87
CA SER A 71 5.34 -8.18 -3.68
C SER A 71 4.68 -6.85 -3.28
N VAL A 72 5.46 -5.77 -3.18
CA VAL A 72 4.95 -4.40 -2.90
C VAL A 72 3.87 -3.99 -3.89
N ALA A 73 4.11 -4.21 -5.18
CA ALA A 73 3.16 -3.82 -6.21
C ALA A 73 1.87 -4.65 -6.19
N GLU A 74 1.92 -5.91 -5.78
CA GLU A 74 0.76 -6.80 -5.67
C GLU A 74 -0.09 -6.41 -4.45
N HIS A 75 0.52 -6.29 -3.27
CA HIS A 75 -0.17 -5.90 -2.03
C HIS A 75 -0.76 -4.49 -2.11
N ALA A 76 -0.02 -3.52 -2.66
CA ALA A 76 -0.53 -2.16 -2.85
C ALA A 76 -1.76 -2.13 -3.77
N ARG A 77 -1.72 -2.86 -4.91
CA ARG A 77 -2.86 -2.94 -5.83
C ARG A 77 -4.07 -3.60 -5.18
N ALA A 78 -3.87 -4.67 -4.42
CA ALA A 78 -4.95 -5.36 -3.72
C ALA A 78 -5.61 -4.45 -2.68
N ALA A 79 -4.81 -3.74 -1.87
CA ALA A 79 -5.30 -2.80 -0.88
C ALA A 79 -6.09 -1.63 -1.49
N LEU A 80 -5.54 -0.98 -2.52
CA LEU A 80 -6.21 0.12 -3.22
C LEU A 80 -7.49 -0.33 -3.93
N SER A 81 -7.51 -1.54 -4.50
CA SER A 81 -8.71 -2.10 -5.13
C SER A 81 -9.81 -2.34 -4.09
N THR A 82 -9.44 -2.85 -2.92
CA THR A 82 -10.37 -3.08 -1.81
C THR A 82 -10.92 -1.76 -1.27
N LEU A 83 -10.07 -0.75 -1.07
CA LEU A 83 -10.49 0.58 -0.63
C LEU A 83 -11.39 1.26 -1.65
N ARG A 84 -11.08 1.17 -2.95
CA ARG A 84 -11.94 1.71 -4.01
C ARG A 84 -13.33 1.07 -3.98
N ALA A 85 -13.42 -0.24 -3.77
CA ALA A 85 -14.70 -0.93 -3.64
C ALA A 85 -15.45 -0.47 -2.38
N HIS A 86 -14.75 -0.32 -1.25
CA HIS A 86 -15.31 0.22 -0.01
C HIS A 86 -15.85 1.64 -0.19
N CYS A 87 -15.09 2.54 -0.83
CA CYS A 87 -15.53 3.91 -1.13
C CYS A 87 -16.83 3.90 -1.95
N ARG A 88 -16.92 3.06 -3.00
CA ARG A 88 -18.12 2.95 -3.85
C ARG A 88 -19.35 2.42 -3.12
N ALA A 89 -19.17 1.64 -2.07
CA ALA A 89 -20.28 1.13 -1.25
C ALA A 89 -20.71 2.13 -0.17
N ALA A 90 -19.77 2.98 0.28
CA ALA A 90 -20.03 4.02 1.28
C ALA A 90 -20.61 5.31 0.68
N CYS A 91 -20.25 5.62 -0.58
CA CYS A 91 -20.70 6.79 -1.33
C CYS A 91 -22.07 6.58 -1.97
#